data_AF-K0RVB9-F1
#
_entry.id   AF-K0RVB9-F1
#
_cell.length_a   1.000
_cell.length_b   1.000
_cell.length_c   1.000
_cell.angle_alpha   90.00
_cell.angle_beta   90.00
_cell.angle_gamma   90.00
#
_symmetry.space_group_name_H-M   'P 1'
#
loop_
_entity.id
_entity.type
_entity.pdbx_description
1 polymer ?
#
loop_
_entity_poly.entity_id
_entity_poly.type
_entity_poly.pdbx_seq_one_letter_code
_entity_poly.pdbx_strand_id
1 'polypeptide(L)'
;MSLNQDPSQAQGWAKSERMEAAAKVAADVRVGTPPGPLSDLIMRKVHFHGFEGLPTARGAAVKSPEFSCFGHQWVVDIYPGGFRDSNEGYVSVNLYNASPESVQAYFKFLAKHPTDPTLRFQSGSGDKMDTFGAKGKFGELINGWGISNFAERETLLTYLNKRDAPH
;
A
#
# COMPACT_ATOMS: atom_id res chain seq x y z
N MET A 1 -5.22 39.60 61.46
CA MET A 1 -5.21 38.13 61.32
C MET A 1 -4.41 37.82 60.06
N SER A 2 -3.14 37.46 60.21
CA SER A 2 -2.27 37.10 59.09
C SER A 2 -2.26 35.58 58.98
N LEU A 3 -2.73 35.04 57.86
CA LEU A 3 -2.64 33.61 57.55
C LEU A 3 -1.21 33.32 57.13
N ASN A 4 -0.42 32.75 58.04
CA ASN A 4 0.89 32.18 57.73
C ASN A 4 0.67 30.94 56.84
N GLN A 5 0.95 31.07 55.54
CA GLN A 5 1.06 29.91 54.67
C GLN A 5 2.40 29.22 54.96
N ASP A 6 2.31 27.98 55.43
CA ASP A 6 3.48 27.14 55.70
C ASP A 6 4.15 26.75 54.37
N PRO A 7 5.40 27.15 54.11
CA PRO A 7 6.12 26.84 52.88
C PRO A 7 6.38 25.32 52.70
N SER A 8 6.18 24.50 53.74
CA SER A 8 6.30 23.04 53.65
C SER A 8 5.21 22.39 52.79
N GLN A 9 4.00 22.95 52.80
CA GLN A 9 2.84 22.44 52.06
C GLN A 9 3.00 22.64 50.55
N ALA A 10 3.55 23.79 50.14
CA ALA A 10 3.82 24.10 48.73
C ALA A 10 4.91 23.19 48.12
N GLN A 11 5.90 22.79 48.93
CA GLN A 11 6.96 21.89 48.49
C GLN A 11 6.47 20.44 48.33
N GLY A 12 5.51 20.00 49.16
CA GLY A 12 4.87 18.69 49.03
C GLY A 12 4.04 18.56 47.75
N TRP A 13 3.21 19.56 47.46
CA TRP A 13 2.34 19.60 46.27
C TRP A 13 3.12 19.59 44.95
N ALA A 14 4.16 20.43 44.86
CA ALA A 14 5.00 20.48 43.66
C ALA A 14 5.80 19.19 43.43
N LYS A 15 6.11 18.44 44.51
CA LYS A 15 6.82 17.15 44.41
C LYS A 15 5.88 16.03 43.98
N SER A 16 4.62 16.01 44.43
CA SER A 16 3.61 15.04 43.97
C SER A 16 3.22 15.27 42.52
N GLU A 17 3.00 16.52 42.09
CA GLU A 17 2.71 16.83 40.68
C GLU A 17 3.89 16.48 39.77
N ARG A 18 5.15 16.68 40.22
CA ARG A 18 6.33 16.24 39.47
C ARG A 18 6.45 14.72 39.37
N MET A 19 6.07 13.99 40.41
CA MET A 19 6.07 12.53 40.38
C MET A 19 4.92 11.96 39.55
N GLU A 20 3.74 12.59 39.56
CA GLU A 20 2.58 12.21 38.75
C GLU A 20 2.79 12.60 37.27
N ALA A 21 3.40 13.74 36.99
CA ALA A 21 3.85 14.12 35.65
C ALA A 21 5.00 13.20 35.15
N ALA A 22 5.96 12.84 35.99
CA ALA A 22 7.01 11.89 35.65
C ALA A 22 6.48 10.46 35.43
N ALA A 23 5.47 10.04 36.19
CA ALA A 23 4.78 8.76 35.98
C ALA A 23 3.93 8.76 34.70
N LYS A 24 3.35 9.90 34.29
CA LYS A 24 2.72 10.07 32.97
C LYS A 24 3.73 10.13 31.82
N VAL A 25 4.98 10.52 32.07
CA VAL A 25 6.07 10.51 31.08
C VAL A 25 6.71 9.12 30.96
N ALA A 26 6.66 8.28 31.99
CA ALA A 26 7.33 6.97 32.03
C ALA A 26 6.58 5.81 31.34
N ALA A 27 5.54 6.08 30.54
CA ALA A 27 4.87 5.07 29.71
C ALA A 27 4.97 5.35 28.20
N ASP A 28 5.91 6.18 27.77
CA ASP A 28 6.09 6.50 26.36
C ASP A 28 7.45 5.94 25.88
N VAL A 29 7.42 4.67 25.47
CA VAL A 29 8.51 4.09 24.68
C VAL A 29 8.22 4.40 23.21
N ARG A 30 9.04 5.28 22.61
CA ARG A 30 9.00 5.58 21.17
C ARG A 30 10.16 4.89 20.46
N VAL A 31 9.81 4.00 19.54
CA VAL A 31 10.75 3.39 18.59
C VAL A 31 10.31 3.82 17.18
N GLY A 32 11.19 4.53 16.47
CA GLY A 32 10.97 5.03 15.10
C GLY A 32 10.44 6.48 15.00
N THR A 33 10.67 7.11 13.84
CA THR A 33 10.19 8.47 13.50
C THR A 33 8.65 8.52 13.49
N PRO A 34 7.99 9.57 14.02
CA PRO A 34 6.53 9.69 13.95
C PRO A 34 6.07 9.64 12.50
N PRO A 35 5.07 8.82 12.13
CA PRO A 35 4.63 8.78 10.76
C PRO A 35 4.03 10.14 10.37
N GLY A 36 4.67 10.84 9.43
CA GLY A 36 3.94 11.70 8.52
C GLY A 36 2.90 10.88 7.73
N PRO A 37 1.93 11.51 7.05
CA PRO A 37 0.79 10.84 6.40
C PRO A 37 1.12 9.77 5.34
N LEU A 38 2.41 9.55 5.03
CA LEU A 38 2.91 8.60 4.04
C LEU A 38 3.94 7.61 4.58
N SER A 39 4.27 7.65 5.88
CA SER A 39 5.39 6.85 6.43
C SER A 39 5.07 5.36 6.56
N ASP A 40 3.78 5.04 6.57
CA ASP A 40 3.27 3.66 6.61
C ASP A 40 2.96 3.10 5.22
N LEU A 41 3.26 3.83 4.13
CA LEU A 41 3.01 3.38 2.77
C LEU A 41 4.31 3.00 2.07
N ILE A 42 4.55 1.71 1.92
CA ILE A 42 5.69 1.20 1.15
C ILE A 42 5.30 1.10 -0.32
N MET A 43 6.03 1.81 -1.18
CA MET A 43 5.90 1.68 -2.63
C MET A 43 6.92 0.70 -3.19
N ARG A 44 6.45 -0.30 -3.93
CA ARG A 44 7.30 -1.20 -4.73
C ARG A 44 7.07 -0.96 -6.20
N LYS A 45 8.16 -0.74 -6.95
CA LYS A 45 8.11 -0.63 -8.41
C LYS A 45 8.22 -2.03 -8.99
N VAL A 46 7.22 -2.41 -9.78
CA VAL A 46 7.21 -3.66 -10.55
C VAL A 46 7.26 -3.29 -12.01
N HIS A 47 8.23 -3.84 -12.74
CA HIS A 47 8.44 -3.55 -14.15
C HIS A 47 8.07 -4.75 -14.99
N PHE A 48 7.09 -4.58 -15.87
CA PHE A 48 6.73 -5.55 -16.91
C PHE A 48 7.31 -5.08 -18.23
N HIS A 49 8.51 -5.58 -18.56
CA HIS A 49 9.21 -5.23 -19.80
C HIS A 49 8.54 -5.86 -21.02
N GLY A 50 8.71 -5.23 -22.18
CA GLY A 50 8.13 -5.74 -23.44
C GLY A 50 6.60 -5.81 -23.42
N PHE A 51 5.95 -4.86 -22.73
CA PHE A 51 4.50 -4.87 -22.48
C PHE A 51 3.65 -5.06 -23.76
N GLU A 52 4.12 -4.54 -24.90
CA GLU A 52 3.48 -4.74 -26.20
C GLU A 52 3.37 -6.22 -26.60
N GLY A 53 4.41 -7.01 -26.37
CA GLY A 53 4.48 -8.43 -26.73
C GLY A 53 3.89 -9.38 -25.68
N LEU A 54 3.31 -8.88 -24.60
CA LEU A 54 2.72 -9.76 -23.58
C LEU A 54 1.42 -10.41 -24.07
N PRO A 55 1.05 -11.60 -23.53
CA PRO A 55 -0.16 -12.31 -23.93
C PRO A 55 -1.43 -11.45 -23.82
N THR A 56 -2.23 -11.42 -24.88
CA THR A 56 -3.49 -10.67 -24.94
C THR A 56 -4.72 -11.55 -24.93
N ALA A 57 -4.56 -12.87 -24.83
CA ALA A 57 -5.69 -13.77 -24.59
C ALA A 57 -6.31 -13.46 -23.23
N ARG A 58 -7.65 -13.40 -23.17
CA ARG A 58 -8.39 -13.16 -21.93
C ARG A 58 -8.02 -14.20 -20.88
N GLY A 59 -7.73 -13.74 -19.66
CA GLY A 59 -7.30 -14.59 -18.55
C GLY A 59 -5.84 -15.07 -18.63
N ALA A 60 -5.07 -14.71 -19.66
CA ALA A 60 -3.64 -14.98 -19.70
C ALA A 60 -2.88 -13.99 -18.81
N ALA A 61 -2.39 -14.48 -17.67
CA ALA A 61 -1.67 -13.66 -16.69
C ALA A 61 -0.16 -13.67 -16.96
N VAL A 62 0.49 -12.55 -16.68
CA VAL A 62 1.94 -12.43 -16.52
C VAL A 62 2.21 -12.06 -15.07
N LYS A 63 3.00 -12.87 -14.38
CA LYS A 63 3.26 -12.73 -12.94
C LYS A 63 4.60 -12.05 -12.68
N SER A 64 4.66 -11.20 -11.67
CA SER A 64 5.93 -10.71 -11.14
C SER A 64 6.66 -11.81 -10.37
N PRO A 65 7.98 -11.67 -10.14
CA PRO A 65 8.63 -12.36 -9.02
C PRO A 65 7.94 -12.02 -7.69
N GLU A 66 8.09 -12.90 -6.70
CA GLU A 66 7.70 -12.60 -5.31
C GLU A 66 8.54 -11.44 -4.76
N PHE A 67 7.91 -10.54 -4.02
CA PHE A 67 8.59 -9.43 -3.35
C PHE A 67 8.06 -9.22 -1.94
N SER A 68 8.92 -8.70 -1.07
CA SER A 68 8.59 -8.52 0.34
C SER A 68 8.11 -7.09 0.68
N CYS A 69 7.00 -7.02 1.41
CA CYS A 69 6.42 -5.78 1.91
C CYS A 69 5.74 -6.05 3.27
N PHE A 70 6.04 -5.24 4.29
CA PHE A 70 5.52 -5.40 5.66
C PHE A 70 5.71 -6.81 6.25
N GLY A 71 6.82 -7.49 5.94
CA GLY A 71 7.10 -8.84 6.43
C GLY A 71 6.34 -9.96 5.70
N HIS A 72 5.52 -9.63 4.70
CA HIS A 72 4.80 -10.60 3.87
C HIS A 72 5.37 -10.66 2.45
N GLN A 73 5.19 -11.81 1.79
CA GLN A 73 5.52 -12.00 0.38
C GLN A 73 4.30 -11.69 -0.48
N TRP A 74 4.54 -11.02 -1.60
CA TRP A 74 3.50 -10.55 -2.49
C TRP A 74 3.86 -10.87 -3.94
N VAL A 75 2.84 -11.06 -4.78
CA VAL A 75 2.98 -11.19 -6.23
C VAL A 75 1.98 -10.25 -6.90
N VAL A 76 2.39 -9.61 -7.98
CA VAL A 76 1.48 -8.87 -8.86
C VAL A 76 1.28 -9.67 -10.14
N ASP A 77 0.03 -9.92 -10.48
CA ASP A 77 -0.36 -10.47 -11.77
C ASP A 77 -0.95 -9.35 -12.64
N ILE A 78 -0.51 -9.27 -13.89
CA ILE A 78 -1.17 -8.44 -14.90
C ILE A 78 -1.82 -9.34 -15.95
N TYR A 79 -2.98 -8.93 -16.45
CA TYR A 79 -3.68 -9.58 -17.55
C TYR A 79 -3.82 -8.55 -18.68
N PRO A 80 -2.88 -8.52 -19.64
CA PRO A 80 -2.89 -7.52 -20.71
C PRO A 80 -4.15 -7.60 -21.58
N GLY A 81 -4.74 -8.79 -21.73
CA GLY A 81 -6.03 -9.02 -22.40
C GLY A 81 -7.27 -8.98 -21.49
N GLY A 82 -7.12 -8.53 -20.25
CA GLY A 82 -8.18 -8.53 -19.25
C GLY A 82 -8.38 -9.90 -18.56
N PHE A 83 -9.05 -9.85 -17.41
CA PHE A 83 -9.48 -11.04 -16.66
C PHE A 83 -10.93 -11.42 -17.01
N ARG A 84 -11.56 -12.37 -16.29
CA ARG A 84 -12.91 -12.86 -16.61
C ARG A 84 -13.95 -11.74 -16.74
N ASP A 85 -13.92 -10.77 -15.83
CA ASP A 85 -14.93 -9.72 -15.72
C ASP A 85 -14.44 -8.36 -16.25
N SER A 86 -13.34 -8.34 -17.02
CA SER A 86 -12.83 -7.13 -17.63
C SER A 86 -13.63 -6.74 -18.87
N ASN A 87 -13.83 -5.45 -19.09
CA ASN A 87 -14.30 -4.91 -20.36
C ASN A 87 -13.27 -5.22 -21.46
N GLU A 88 -13.74 -5.33 -22.71
CA GLU A 88 -12.83 -5.52 -23.85
C GLU A 88 -11.83 -4.37 -23.95
N GLY A 89 -10.58 -4.71 -24.28
CA GLY A 89 -9.47 -3.75 -24.40
C GLY A 89 -8.87 -3.25 -23.08
N TYR A 90 -9.39 -3.67 -21.92
CA TYR A 90 -8.86 -3.28 -20.62
C TYR A 90 -7.84 -4.28 -20.08
N VAL A 91 -6.83 -3.73 -19.39
CA VAL A 91 -5.86 -4.48 -18.60
C VAL A 91 -6.40 -4.66 -17.19
N SER A 92 -6.32 -5.89 -16.68
CA SER A 92 -6.56 -6.19 -15.26
C SER A 92 -5.25 -6.33 -14.51
N VAL A 93 -5.24 -5.94 -13.24
CA VAL A 93 -4.09 -6.11 -12.33
C VAL A 93 -4.56 -6.57 -10.96
N ASN A 94 -3.89 -7.59 -10.44
CA ASN A 94 -4.20 -8.23 -9.17
C ASN A 94 -2.95 -8.30 -8.28
N LEU A 95 -3.16 -8.15 -6.97
CA LEU A 95 -2.16 -8.32 -5.93
C LEU A 95 -2.53 -9.58 -5.17
N TYR A 96 -1.57 -10.47 -4.98
CA TYR A 96 -1.74 -11.71 -4.24
C TYR A 96 -0.80 -11.74 -3.05
N ASN A 97 -1.33 -12.16 -1.90
CA ASN A 97 -0.54 -12.60 -0.78
C ASN A 97 0.07 -13.97 -1.09
N ALA A 98 1.39 -14.03 -1.03
CA ALA A 98 2.19 -15.22 -1.23
C ALA A 98 2.77 -15.77 0.10
N SER A 99 2.45 -15.16 1.23
CA SER A 99 2.80 -15.69 2.56
C SER A 99 1.88 -16.83 3.01
N PRO A 100 2.36 -17.72 3.90
CA PRO A 100 1.54 -18.78 4.50
C PRO A 100 0.53 -18.27 5.55
N GLU A 101 0.65 -17.03 5.99
CA GLU A 101 -0.31 -16.36 6.87
C GLU A 101 -1.22 -15.40 6.09
N SER A 102 -2.47 -15.26 6.54
CA SER A 102 -3.39 -14.23 6.06
C SER A 102 -2.97 -12.85 6.57
N VAL A 103 -3.28 -11.80 5.81
CA VAL A 103 -2.96 -10.41 6.16
C VAL A 103 -4.09 -9.48 5.73
N GLN A 104 -4.37 -8.46 6.53
CA GLN A 104 -5.20 -7.34 6.11
C GLN A 104 -4.31 -6.22 5.63
N ALA A 105 -4.58 -5.71 4.43
CA ALA A 105 -3.78 -4.64 3.86
C ALA A 105 -4.64 -3.67 3.06
N TYR A 106 -4.20 -2.42 3.05
CA TYR A 106 -4.63 -1.43 2.08
C TYR A 106 -3.63 -1.41 0.93
N PHE A 107 -4.11 -1.44 -0.31
CA PHE A 107 -3.23 -1.37 -1.49
C PHE A 107 -3.77 -0.42 -2.55
N LYS A 108 -2.83 0.11 -3.35
CA LYS A 108 -3.14 0.82 -4.60
C LYS A 108 -2.16 0.42 -5.67
N PHE A 109 -2.69 0.17 -6.87
CA PHE A 109 -1.93 0.17 -8.09
C PHE A 109 -1.78 1.59 -8.61
N LEU A 110 -0.59 1.88 -9.12
CA LEU A 110 -0.24 3.17 -9.67
C LEU A 110 0.60 2.98 -10.92
N ALA A 111 0.04 3.31 -12.07
CA ALA A 111 0.77 3.41 -13.33
C ALA A 111 0.97 4.90 -13.66
N LYS A 112 2.22 5.32 -13.84
CA LYS A 112 2.57 6.71 -14.18
C LYS A 112 3.06 6.77 -15.61
N HIS A 113 2.70 7.82 -16.34
CA HIS A 113 3.36 8.14 -17.60
C HIS A 113 4.85 8.39 -17.34
N PRO A 114 5.76 7.92 -18.21
CA PRO A 114 7.20 8.01 -17.98
C PRO A 114 7.72 9.46 -17.92
N THR A 115 7.07 10.39 -18.63
CA THR A 115 7.53 11.78 -18.76
C THR A 115 6.51 12.84 -18.34
N ASP A 116 5.25 12.46 -18.15
CA ASP A 116 4.17 13.42 -17.85
C ASP A 116 3.57 13.06 -16.48
N PRO A 117 3.94 13.77 -15.40
CA PRO A 117 3.47 13.43 -14.06
C PRO A 117 1.96 13.63 -13.87
N THR A 118 1.28 14.33 -14.77
CA THR A 118 -0.17 14.55 -14.70
C THR A 118 -0.95 13.31 -15.14
N LEU A 119 -0.38 12.52 -16.04
CA LEU A 119 -0.97 11.31 -16.59
C LEU A 119 -0.65 10.09 -15.71
N ARG A 120 -1.64 9.63 -14.96
CA ARG A 120 -1.53 8.43 -14.12
C ARG A 120 -2.85 7.69 -13.98
N PHE A 121 -2.76 6.36 -13.84
CA PHE A 121 -3.87 5.51 -13.42
C PHE A 121 -3.63 5.08 -11.98
N GLN A 122 -4.66 5.20 -11.15
CA GLN A 122 -4.60 4.79 -9.76
C GLN A 122 -5.92 4.15 -9.35
N SER A 123 -5.84 2.94 -8.82
CA SER A 123 -7.00 2.22 -8.29
C SER A 123 -6.52 1.13 -7.33
N GLY A 124 -7.37 0.64 -6.44
CA GLY A 124 -7.02 -0.32 -5.41
C GLY A 124 -8.14 -0.49 -4.39
N SER A 125 -7.77 -0.76 -3.14
CA SER A 125 -8.69 -0.82 -2.02
C SER A 125 -9.58 0.42 -1.92
N GLY A 126 -10.84 0.22 -1.52
CA GLY A 126 -11.72 1.30 -1.06
C GLY A 126 -11.31 1.83 0.31
N ASP A 127 -12.20 2.41 1.09
CA ASP A 127 -11.84 3.03 2.39
C ASP A 127 -11.49 2.01 3.50
N LYS A 128 -11.64 0.71 3.24
CA LYS A 128 -11.38 -0.38 4.18
C LYS A 128 -10.21 -1.23 3.71
N MET A 129 -9.54 -1.89 4.65
CA MET A 129 -8.53 -2.89 4.34
C MET A 129 -9.18 -4.13 3.76
N ASP A 130 -8.52 -4.72 2.77
CA ASP A 130 -8.90 -6.00 2.19
C ASP A 130 -8.20 -7.13 2.94
N THR A 131 -8.91 -8.22 3.19
CA THR A 131 -8.35 -9.41 3.81
C THR A 131 -7.81 -10.33 2.73
N PHE A 132 -6.50 -10.52 2.71
CA PHE A 132 -5.82 -11.49 1.85
C PHE A 132 -5.66 -12.80 2.62
N GLY A 133 -6.25 -13.88 2.10
CA GLY A 133 -6.00 -15.22 2.61
C GLY A 133 -4.54 -15.66 2.49
N ALA A 134 -4.18 -16.71 3.22
CA ALA A 134 -2.89 -17.38 3.11
C ALA A 134 -2.69 -18.09 1.77
N LYS A 135 -1.44 -18.14 1.28
CA LYS A 135 -1.05 -18.92 0.10
C LYS A 135 -1.34 -20.40 0.31
N GLY A 136 -1.95 -21.04 -0.69
CA GLY A 136 -2.18 -22.48 -0.71
C GLY A 136 -3.35 -22.99 0.15
N LYS A 137 -4.07 -22.11 0.85
CA LYS A 137 -5.29 -22.47 1.58
C LYS A 137 -6.53 -22.27 0.70
N PHE A 138 -6.91 -23.32 -0.01
CA PHE A 138 -8.12 -23.33 -0.83
C PHE A 138 -9.38 -23.39 0.04
N GLY A 139 -10.35 -22.49 -0.20
CA GLY A 139 -11.71 -22.60 0.35
C GLY A 139 -12.04 -21.77 1.59
N GLU A 140 -11.07 -21.09 2.22
CA GLU A 140 -11.34 -20.18 3.35
C GLU A 140 -11.49 -18.73 2.89
N LEU A 141 -10.45 -18.17 2.27
CA LEU A 141 -10.38 -16.78 1.82
C LEU A 141 -9.61 -16.71 0.50
N ILE A 142 -10.05 -15.86 -0.42
CA ILE A 142 -9.24 -15.54 -1.60
C ILE A 142 -7.96 -14.83 -1.13
N ASN A 143 -6.81 -15.22 -1.70
CA ASN A 143 -5.53 -14.65 -1.33
C ASN A 143 -5.13 -13.47 -2.22
N GLY A 144 -6.04 -12.95 -3.05
CA GLY A 144 -5.73 -11.81 -3.91
C GLY A 144 -6.93 -10.96 -4.28
N TRP A 145 -6.63 -9.70 -4.55
CA TRP A 145 -7.57 -8.63 -4.86
C TRP A 145 -7.03 -7.81 -6.03
N GLY A 146 -7.90 -7.20 -6.82
CA GLY A 146 -7.46 -6.50 -8.02
C GLY A 146 -8.53 -5.67 -8.70
N ILE A 147 -8.15 -5.08 -9.83
CA ILE A 147 -8.95 -4.12 -10.58
C ILE A 147 -9.12 -4.63 -12.00
N SER A 148 -10.31 -5.14 -12.31
CA SER A 148 -10.62 -5.74 -13.62
C SER A 148 -10.43 -4.78 -14.79
N ASN A 149 -10.76 -3.49 -14.60
CA ASN A 149 -10.67 -2.44 -15.61
C ASN A 149 -9.68 -1.36 -15.16
N PHE A 150 -8.42 -1.73 -14.95
CA PHE A 150 -7.43 -0.81 -14.38
C PHE A 150 -7.04 0.31 -15.33
N ALA A 151 -6.75 -0.03 -16.58
CA ALA A 151 -6.43 0.92 -17.63
C ALA A 151 -6.72 0.30 -19.00
N GLU A 152 -7.03 1.15 -19.98
CA GLU A 152 -7.11 0.72 -21.37
C GLU A 152 -5.72 0.31 -21.86
N ARG A 153 -5.65 -0.85 -22.51
CA ARG A 153 -4.40 -1.39 -23.03
C ARG A 153 -3.76 -0.44 -24.04
N GLU A 154 -4.56 0.12 -24.93
CA GLU A 154 -4.10 1.07 -25.95
C GLU A 154 -3.47 2.30 -25.30
N THR A 155 -4.10 2.88 -24.29
CA THR A 155 -3.53 4.02 -23.57
C THR A 155 -2.18 3.68 -22.96
N LEU A 156 -2.02 2.51 -22.33
CA LEU A 156 -0.71 2.08 -21.81
C LEU A 156 0.35 1.89 -22.91
N LEU A 157 -0.04 1.43 -24.12
CA LEU A 157 0.87 1.35 -25.27
C LEU A 157 1.31 2.74 -25.74
N THR A 158 0.39 3.72 -25.79
CA THR A 158 0.77 5.09 -26.17
C THR A 158 1.81 5.69 -25.22
N TYR A 159 1.81 5.29 -23.95
CA TYR A 159 2.78 5.76 -22.96
C TYR A 159 4.18 5.16 -23.20
N LEU A 160 4.26 4.00 -23.84
CA LEU A 160 5.52 3.34 -24.19
C LEU A 160 6.10 3.85 -25.50
N ASN A 161 5.24 4.20 -26.45
CA ASN A 161 5.62 4.54 -27.83
C ASN A 161 6.01 6.03 -28.01
N LYS A 162 5.85 6.89 -26.99
CA LYS A 162 6.34 8.28 -27.01
C LYS A 162 7.81 8.41 -26.58
N ARG A 163 8.67 7.47 -27.01
CA ARG A 163 10.08 7.80 -27.19
C ARG A 163 10.18 8.37 -28.59
N ASP A 164 10.75 9.56 -28.69
CA ASP A 164 11.11 10.25 -29.95
C ASP A 164 10.02 11.16 -30.55
N ALA A 165 9.68 12.23 -29.83
CA ALA A 165 9.39 13.50 -30.51
C ALA A 165 10.68 14.36 -30.43
N PRO A 166 11.31 14.73 -31.56
CA PRO A 166 12.40 15.70 -31.53
C PRO A 166 11.84 17.05 -31.09
N HIS A 167 12.46 17.66 -30.09
CA HIS A 167 12.41 19.11 -29.89
C HIS A 167 13.57 19.74 -30.65
#